data_AF-A0A535R5M8-F1
#
_entry.id   AF-A0A535R5M8-F1
#
_cell.length_a   1.000
_cell.length_b   1.000
_cell.length_c   1.000
_cell.angle_alpha   90.00
_cell.angle_beta   90.00
_cell.angle_gamma   90.00
#
_symmetry.space_group_name_H-M   'P 1'
#
loop_
_entity.id
_entity.type
_entity.pdbx_description
1 polymer ?
#
loop_
_entity_poly.entity_id
_entity_poly.type
_entity_poly.pdbx_seq_one_letter_code
_entity_poly.pdbx_strand_id
1 'polypeptide(L)'
;MDNFLDAWVRGVYPLRQKFGFMFAGAWRVEGADEFIWIIGYDGPKGFAAADEEYYASEERKRMSPDPAQFVEAPSNKMIRSVLPPRSV
;
A
#
# COMPACT_ATOMS: atom_id res chain seq x y z
N MET A 1 8.47 6.47 12.81
CA MET A 1 7.24 6.96 12.14
C MET A 1 7.40 8.11 11.11
N ASP A 2 7.75 9.35 11.48
CA ASP A 2 7.49 10.52 10.60
C ASP A 2 8.18 10.47 9.23
N ASN A 3 9.47 10.07 9.18
CA ASN A 3 10.20 9.90 7.92
C ASN A 3 9.58 8.81 7.03
N PHE A 4 9.06 7.74 7.64
CA PHE A 4 8.34 6.70 6.92
C PHE A 4 7.07 7.25 6.28
N LEU A 5 6.28 8.04 7.02
CA LEU A 5 5.04 8.62 6.52
C LEU A 5 5.28 9.60 5.37
N ASP A 6 6.28 10.50 5.47
CA ASP A 6 6.61 11.43 4.39
C ASP A 6 7.02 10.68 3.11
N ALA A 7 7.91 9.69 3.23
CA ALA A 7 8.35 8.86 2.11
C ALA A 7 7.19 8.06 1.50
N TRP A 8 6.33 7.49 2.34
CA TRP A 8 5.20 6.67 1.90
C TRP A 8 4.12 7.50 1.18
N VAL A 9 3.75 8.66 1.73
CA VAL A 9 2.74 9.56 1.14
C VAL A 9 3.22 10.15 -0.18
N ARG A 10 4.51 10.48 -0.32
CA ARG A 10 5.06 11.04 -1.56
C ARG A 10 5.39 9.98 -2.62
N GLY A 11 5.71 8.76 -2.20
CA GLY A 11 6.19 7.70 -3.08
C GLY A 11 5.17 6.59 -3.29
N VAL A 12 5.03 5.72 -2.29
CA VAL A 12 4.26 4.47 -2.39
C VAL A 12 2.79 4.73 -2.69
N TYR A 13 2.16 5.67 -1.99
CA TYR A 13 0.74 5.97 -2.15
C TYR A 13 0.37 6.37 -3.60
N PRO A 14 0.93 7.46 -4.17
CA PRO A 14 0.58 7.88 -5.52
C PRO A 14 1.03 6.86 -6.58
N LEU A 15 2.14 6.15 -6.36
CA LEU A 15 2.59 5.13 -7.31
C LEU A 15 1.62 3.93 -7.34
N ARG A 16 1.15 3.44 -6.19
CA ARG A 16 0.13 2.37 -6.13
C ARG A 16 -1.16 2.80 -6.85
N GLN A 17 -1.59 4.04 -6.69
CA GLN A 17 -2.75 4.56 -7.41
C GLN A 17 -2.52 4.57 -8.94
N LYS A 18 -1.32 4.94 -9.41
CA LYS A 18 -0.95 4.88 -10.83
C LYS A 18 -1.06 3.46 -11.40
N PHE A 19 -0.78 2.44 -10.59
CA PHE A 19 -0.92 1.03 -10.96
C PHE A 19 -2.37 0.49 -10.83
N GLY A 20 -3.33 1.35 -10.48
CA GLY A 20 -4.75 1.01 -10.38
C GLY A 20 -5.18 0.40 -9.05
N PHE A 21 -4.35 0.48 -8.02
CA PHE A 21 -4.75 0.06 -6.67
C PHE A 21 -5.64 1.09 -6.01
N MET A 22 -6.56 0.61 -5.16
CA MET A 22 -7.45 1.44 -4.34
C MET A 22 -7.13 1.26 -2.86
N PHE A 23 -7.32 2.32 -2.09
CA PHE A 23 -7.08 2.30 -0.65
C PHE A 23 -8.40 2.39 0.07
N ALA A 24 -8.65 1.44 0.98
CA ALA A 24 -9.70 1.62 1.98
C ALA A 24 -9.25 2.63 3.06
N GLY A 25 -7.93 2.73 3.28
CA GLY A 25 -7.32 3.76 4.10
C GLY A 25 -5.92 3.38 4.58
N ALA A 26 -5.31 4.31 5.31
CA ALA A 26 -4.02 4.17 5.96
C ALA A 26 -4.04 4.94 7.29
N TRP A 27 -3.45 4.36 8.33
CA TRP A 27 -3.51 4.87 9.69
C TRP A 27 -2.17 4.65 10.40
N ARG A 28 -1.80 5.62 11.22
CA ARG A 28 -0.87 5.42 12.32
C ARG A 28 -1.63 4.79 13.49
N VAL A 29 -1.01 3.83 14.17
CA VAL A 29 -1.57 3.30 15.43
C VAL A 29 -1.20 4.25 16.56
N GLU A 30 -2.20 4.78 17.27
CA GLU A 30 -1.96 5.66 18.41
C GLU A 30 -1.30 4.90 19.56
N GLY A 31 -0.25 5.48 20.13
CA GLY A 31 0.53 4.86 21.21
C GLY A 31 1.50 3.76 20.78
N ALA A 32 1.66 3.49 19.48
CA ALA A 32 2.63 2.53 18.94
C ALA A 32 3.41 3.11 17.75
N ASP A 33 4.59 2.55 17.44
CA ASP A 33 5.34 2.85 16.21
C ASP A 33 4.88 1.92 15.06
N GLU A 34 3.57 1.82 14.88
CA GLU A 34 2.95 0.95 13.89
C GLU A 34 2.14 1.74 12.86
N PHE A 35 2.14 1.22 11.64
CA PHE A 35 1.39 1.76 10.51
C PHE A 35 0.58 0.65 9.86
N ILE A 36 -0.71 0.91 9.64
CA ILE A 36 -1.65 -0.03 9.04
C ILE A 36 -2.22 0.60 7.79
N TRP A 37 -2.33 -0.18 6.73
CA TRP A 37 -2.97 0.23 5.48
C TRP A 37 -3.76 -0.93 4.89
N ILE A 38 -4.84 -0.60 4.20
CA ILE A 38 -5.68 -1.57 3.49
C ILE A 38 -5.78 -1.12 2.04
N ILE A 39 -5.32 -2.00 1.16
CA ILE A 39 -5.23 -1.79 -0.27
C ILE A 39 -5.95 -2.93 -1.00
N GLY A 40 -6.63 -2.59 -2.10
CA GLY A 40 -7.34 -3.52 -2.97
C GLY A 40 -6.98 -3.28 -4.44
N TYR A 41 -7.33 -4.24 -5.28
CA TYR A 41 -7.17 -4.17 -6.71
C TYR A 41 -8.27 -4.97 -7.40
N ASP A 42 -9.04 -4.30 -8.26
CA ASP A 42 -10.27 -4.86 -8.85
C ASP A 42 -10.11 -5.08 -10.36
N GLY A 43 -8.90 -4.87 -10.88
CA GLY A 43 -8.60 -5.07 -12.29
C GLY A 43 -8.50 -6.55 -12.68
N PRO A 44 -8.63 -6.86 -13.98
CA PRO A 44 -8.80 -8.23 -14.48
C PRO A 44 -7.60 -9.15 -14.24
N LYS A 45 -6.39 -8.59 -14.04
CA LYS A 45 -5.18 -9.38 -13.74
C LYS A 45 -5.10 -9.87 -12.28
N GLY A 46 -5.98 -9.37 -11.40
CA GLY A 46 -5.96 -9.70 -9.97
C GLY A 46 -4.81 -9.04 -9.19
N PHE A 47 -4.90 -9.11 -7.86
CA PHE A 47 -3.99 -8.40 -6.96
C PHE A 47 -2.52 -8.83 -7.13
N ALA A 48 -2.24 -10.14 -7.17
CA ALA A 48 -0.87 -10.65 -7.18
C ALA A 48 -0.08 -10.19 -8.42
N ALA A 49 -0.67 -10.32 -9.61
CA ALA A 49 -0.03 -9.85 -10.85
C ALA A 49 0.14 -8.33 -10.88
N ALA A 50 -0.82 -7.58 -10.32
CA ALA A 50 -0.68 -6.13 -10.19
C ALA A 50 0.44 -5.73 -9.22
N ASP A 51 0.60 -6.49 -8.13
CA ASP A 51 1.62 -6.25 -7.10
C ASP A 51 3.02 -6.53 -7.64
N GLU A 52 3.19 -7.63 -8.37
CA GLU A 52 4.43 -7.98 -9.06
C GLU A 52 4.83 -6.89 -10.07
N GLU A 53 3.91 -6.43 -10.91
CA GLU A 53 4.19 -5.37 -11.89
C GLU A 53 4.60 -4.06 -11.21
N TYR A 54 3.96 -3.70 -10.10
CA TYR A 54 4.34 -2.54 -9.29
C TYR A 54 5.78 -2.65 -8.78
N TYR A 55 6.17 -3.80 -8.20
CA TYR A 55 7.53 -3.99 -7.71
C TYR A 55 8.57 -4.10 -8.84
N ALA A 56 8.18 -4.59 -10.01
CA ALA A 56 9.04 -4.66 -11.19
C ALA A 56 9.29 -3.29 -11.85
N SER A 57 8.46 -2.28 -11.57
CA SER A 57 8.54 -0.97 -12.21
C SER A 57 9.82 -0.19 -11.89
N GLU A 58 10.30 0.58 -12.88
CA GLU A 58 11.48 1.44 -12.70
C GLU A 58 11.21 2.56 -11.70
N GLU A 59 10.00 3.11 -11.66
CA GLU A 59 9.61 4.11 -10.66
C GLU A 59 9.69 3.55 -9.24
N ARG A 60 9.25 2.31 -8.99
CA ARG A 60 9.36 1.69 -7.66
C ARG A 60 10.82 1.43 -7.28
N LYS A 61 11.64 0.95 -8.23
CA LYS A 61 13.07 0.67 -8.01
C LYS A 61 13.89 1.94 -7.74
N ARG A 62 13.50 3.08 -8.31
CA ARG A 62 14.18 4.38 -8.14
C ARG A 62 13.66 5.18 -6.96
N MET A 63 12.66 4.69 -6.24
CA MET A 63 12.06 5.37 -5.11
C MET A 63 13.11 5.65 -4.02
N SER A 64 13.28 6.92 -3.66
CA SER A 64 14.25 7.36 -2.66
C SER A 64 13.70 8.54 -1.86
N PRO A 65 13.71 8.48 -0.51
CA PRO A 65 13.98 7.28 0.28
C PRO A 65 12.93 6.19 0.02
N ASP A 66 13.35 4.92 -0.07
CA ASP A 66 12.41 3.80 -0.05
C ASP A 66 11.82 3.67 1.37
N PRO A 67 10.49 3.80 1.56
CA PRO A 67 9.88 3.68 2.89
C PRO A 67 10.18 2.34 3.57
N ALA A 68 10.44 1.28 2.82
CA ALA A 68 10.76 -0.05 3.35
C ALA A 68 12.01 -0.03 4.25
N GLN A 69 12.92 0.92 4.07
CA GLN A 69 14.12 1.05 4.90
C GLN A 69 13.81 1.42 6.36
N PHE A 70 12.62 1.98 6.62
CA PHE A 70 12.17 2.37 7.95
C PHE A 70 11.30 1.30 8.62
N VAL A 71 11.05 0.16 7.96
CA VAL A 71 10.19 -0.92 8.45
C VAL A 71 11.05 -1.99 9.10
N GLU A 72 10.84 -2.22 10.40
CA GLU A 72 11.52 -3.29 11.12
C GLU A 72 10.99 -4.68 10.72
N ALA A 73 9.67 -4.87 10.74
CA ALA A 73 9.03 -6.14 10.40
C ALA A 73 7.68 -5.91 9.70
N PRO A 74 7.53 -6.28 8.42
CA PRO A 74 6.25 -6.23 7.74
C PRO A 74 5.37 -7.43 8.10
N SER A 75 4.06 -7.20 8.23
CA SER A 75 3.04 -8.26 8.34
C SER A 75 1.90 -7.97 7.36
N ASN A 76 1.43 -9.00 6.66
CA ASN A 76 0.33 -8.88 5.72
C ASN A 76 -0.65 -10.05 5.84
N LYS A 77 -1.91 -9.79 5.49
CA LYS A 77 -2.98 -10.78 5.39
C LYS A 77 -3.88 -10.40 4.22
N MET A 78 -4.29 -11.39 3.44
CA MET A 78 -5.37 -11.21 2.49
C MET A 78 -6.71 -11.29 3.24
N ILE A 79 -7.55 -10.28 3.07
CA ILE A 79 -8.86 -10.20 3.73
C ILE A 79 -9.97 -10.17 2.70
N ARG A 80 -11.16 -10.61 3.10
CA ARG A 80 -12.37 -10.57 2.27
C ARG A 80 -13.47 -9.88 3.07
N SER A 81 -14.11 -8.89 2.47
CA SER A 81 -15.31 -8.28 3.07
C SER A 81 -16.42 -9.32 3.17
N VAL A 82 -17.03 -9.41 4.36
CA VAL A 82 -18.29 -10.15 4.57
C VAL A 82 -19.52 -9.24 4.44
N LEU A 83 -19.29 -7.93 4.27
CA LEU A 83 -20.35 -6.97 4.04
C LEU A 83 -20.72 -6.96 2.55
N PRO A 84 -22.00 -6.77 2.22
CA PRO A 84 -22.42 -6.59 0.83
C PRO A 84 -21.75 -5.33 0.24
N PRO A 85 -21.57 -5.26 -1.09
CA PRO A 85 -21.15 -4.04 -1.76
C PRO A 85 -22.08 -2.89 -1.36
N ARG A 86 -21.52 -1.72 -1.06
CA ARG A 86 -22.36 -0.53 -0.82
C ARG A 86 -23.11 -0.23 -2.12
N SER A 87 -24.44 -0.22 -2.05
CA SER A 87 -25.26 0.34 -3.12
C SER A 87 -24.91 1.82 -3.25
N VAL A 88 -24.47 2.21 -4.46
CA VAL A 88 -24.24 3.60 -4.84
C VAL A 88 -25.56 4.26 -5.16
#